data_AF-A0A1Z1XB37-F1
#
_entry.id   AF-A0A1Z1XB37-F1
#
_cell.length_a   1.000
_cell.length_b   1.000
_cell.length_c   1.000
_cell.angle_alpha   90.00
_cell.angle_beta   90.00
_cell.angle_gamma   90.00
#
_symmetry.space_group_name_H-M   'P 1'
#
loop_
_entity.id
_entity.type
_entity.pdbx_description
1 polymer ?
#
loop_
_entity_poly.entity_id
_entity_poly.type
_entity_poly.pdbx_seq_one_letter_code
_entity_poly.pdbx_strand_id
1 'polypeptide(L)' 'MIKEAYADEGPRLKRFRPRAQGRGYRIQKPTCHITIILGVIN' A
#
# COMPACT_ATOMS: atom_id res chain seq x y z
N MET A 1 -8.27 -22.77 -9.71
CA MET A 1 -9.26 -22.10 -8.85
C MET A 1 -8.52 -21.17 -7.90
N ILE A 2 -9.00 -19.95 -7.64
CA ILE A 2 -8.35 -19.08 -6.65
C ILE A 2 -8.78 -19.58 -5.27
N LYS A 3 -7.81 -19.97 -4.44
CA LYS A 3 -8.06 -20.50 -3.09
C LYS A 3 -8.19 -19.35 -2.10
N GLU A 4 -7.21 -18.46 -2.09
CA GLU A 4 -7.16 -17.28 -1.20
C GLU A 4 -6.49 -16.11 -1.93
N ALA A 5 -6.92 -14.89 -1.61
CA ALA A 5 -6.27 -13.67 -2.09
C ALA A 5 -6.43 -12.59 -1.02
N TYR A 6 -5.34 -11.92 -0.65
CA TYR A 6 -5.35 -10.84 0.33
C TYR A 6 -4.33 -9.75 -0.04
N ALA A 7 -4.60 -8.54 0.44
CA ALA A 7 -3.80 -7.36 0.22
C ALA A 7 -3.42 -6.74 1.58
N ASP A 8 -2.17 -6.95 1.98
CA ASP A 8 -1.64 -6.48 3.24
C ASP A 8 -1.02 -5.09 3.11
N GLU A 9 -0.97 -4.37 4.23
CA GLU A 9 -0.34 -3.06 4.28
C GLU A 9 1.18 -3.17 4.07
N GLY A 10 1.69 -2.38 3.12
CA GLY A 10 3.12 -2.24 2.86
C GLY A 10 3.70 -0.96 3.45
N PRO A 11 5.02 -0.73 3.26
CA PRO A 11 5.70 0.43 3.82
C PRO A 11 5.20 1.75 3.23
N ARG A 12 4.71 2.66 4.09
CA ARG A 12 4.27 3.99 3.66
C ARG A 12 5.46 4.89 3.34
N LEU A 13 5.57 5.33 2.09
CA LEU A 13 6.62 6.27 1.67
C LEU A 13 6.28 7.69 2.10
N LYS A 14 7.25 8.40 2.69
CA LYS A 14 7.07 9.79 3.15
C LYS A 14 7.45 10.79 2.04
N ARG A 15 6.66 11.85 1.89
CA ARG A 15 6.95 13.02 1.03
C ARG A 15 6.60 14.31 1.77
N PHE A 16 7.35 15.37 1.49
CA PHE A 16 7.09 16.69 2.04
C PHE A 16 6.13 17.47 1.12
N ARG A 17 5.17 18.20 1.70
CA ARG A 17 4.27 19.10 0.99
C ARG A 17 4.34 20.49 1.61
N PRO A 18 4.77 21.52 0.85
CA PRO A 18 4.75 22.89 1.34
C PRO A 18 3.31 23.39 1.51
N ARG A 19 3.09 24.24 2.51
CA ARG A 19 1.83 24.91 2.83
C ARG A 19 2.08 26.37 3.24
N ALA A 20 1.01 27.15 3.34
CA ALA A 20 1.06 28.55 3.77
C ALA A 20 1.75 28.72 5.13
N GLN A 21 2.23 29.94 5.41
CA GLN A 21 2.95 30.30 6.65
C GLN A 21 4.20 29.45 6.91
N GLY A 22 4.94 29.04 5.86
CA GLY A 22 6.15 28.22 5.99
C GLY A 22 5.90 26.80 6.54
N ARG A 23 4.64 26.35 6.61
CA ARG A 23 4.30 25.05 7.18
C ARG A 23 4.63 23.93 6.20
N GLY A 24 5.16 22.83 6.72
CA GLY A 24 5.47 21.63 5.98
C GLY A 24 4.65 20.46 6.46
N TYR A 25 3.77 19.92 5.61
CA TYR A 25 2.96 18.74 5.96
C TYR A 25 3.54 17.50 5.29
N ARG A 26 3.34 16.35 5.91
CA ARG A 26 3.79 15.06 5.39
C ARG A 26 2.67 14.41 4.58
N ILE A 27 2.95 14.08 3.33
CA ILE A 27 2.15 13.15 2.53
C ILE A 27 2.70 11.75 2.75
N GLN A 28 1.84 10.78 3.02
CA GLN A 28 2.18 9.36 2.97
C GLN A 28 1.69 8.80 1.63
N LYS A 29 2.54 8.05 0.92
CA LYS A 29 2.14 7.26 -0.25
C LYS A 29 2.01 5.82 0.21
N PRO A 30 0.78 5.29 0.35
CA PRO A 30 0.57 3.91 0.79
C PRO A 30 0.99 2.95 -0.32
N THR A 31 1.55 1.81 0.09
CA THR A 31 1.83 0.66 -0.78
C THR A 31 1.21 -0.58 -0.14
N CYS A 32 1.06 -1.67 -0.89
CA CYS A 32 0.55 -2.93 -0.38
C CYS A 32 1.41 -4.10 -0.86
N HIS A 33 1.29 -5.22 -0.15
CA HIS A 33 1.78 -6.53 -0.56
C HIS A 33 0.58 -7.38 -0.94
N ILE A 34 0.59 -7.93 -2.16
CA ILE A 34 -0.53 -8.71 -2.70
C ILE A 34 -0.10 -10.17 -2.72
N THR A 35 -0.86 -11.03 -2.05
CA THR A 35 -0.62 -12.47 -2.01
C THR A 35 -1.81 -13.19 -2.64
N ILE A 36 -1.53 -14.08 -3.59
CA ILE A 36 -2.55 -14.88 -4.29
C ILE A 36 -2.16 -16.35 -4.18
N ILE A 37 -3.09 -17.16 -3.67
CA ILE A 37 -2.94 -18.61 -3.54
C ILE A 37 -3.88 -19.27 -4.54
N LEU A 38 -3.31 -20.05 -5.45
CA LEU A 38 -4.04 -20.81 -6.46
C LEU A 38 -4.13 -22.27 -6.04
N GLY A 39 -5.33 -22.84 -6.17
CA GLY A 39 -5.58 -24.27 -6.07
C GLY A 39 -5.73 -24.90 -7.46
N VAL A 40 -5.25 -26.13 -7.60
CA VAL A 40 -5.42 -26.94 -8.83
C VAL A 40 -6.85 -27.48 -8.88
N ILE A 41 -7.39 -27.57 -10.09
CA ILE A 41 -8.68 -28.20 -10.35
C ILE A 41 -8.37 -29.62 -10.82
N ASN A 42 -8.89 -30.62 -10.11
CA ASN A 42 -8.94 -32.01 -10.56
C ASN A 42 -10.33 -32.28 -11.14
#